data_AF-A0ABD4DV45-F1
#
_entry.id   AF-A0ABD4DV45-F1
#
_cell.length_a   1.000
_cell.length_b   1.000
_cell.length_c   1.000
_cell.angle_alpha   90.00
_cell.angle_beta   90.00
_cell.angle_gamma   90.00
#
_symmetry.space_group_name_H-M   'P 1'
#
loop_
_entity.id
_entity.type
_entity.pdbx_description
1 polymer ?
#
loop_
_entity_poly.entity_id
_entity_poly.type
_entity_poly.pdbx_seq_one_letter_code
_entity_poly.pdbx_strand_id
1 'polypeptide(L)' 'MTDSNFEELAARIDAIGQTVLRLIAQLEADDRLDGPRFSQTLRRVAAARRREPEPVHVRCGEVIQQLAQMLDEARARR' A
#
# COMPACT_ATOMS: atom_id res chain seq x y z
N MET A 1 1.85 -6.62 -24.57
CA MET A 1 2.99 -5.95 -23.90
C MET A 1 4.20 -6.82 -24.13
N THR A 2 5.36 -6.24 -24.43
CA THR A 2 6.64 -6.96 -24.32
C THR A 2 6.94 -7.18 -22.83
N ASP A 3 7.60 -8.27 -22.48
CA ASP A 3 7.94 -8.58 -21.08
C ASP A 3 8.73 -7.45 -20.42
N SER A 4 9.64 -6.82 -21.17
CA SER A 4 10.41 -5.65 -20.71
C SER A 4 9.52 -4.45 -20.30
N ASN A 5 8.43 -4.18 -21.02
CA ASN A 5 7.52 -3.08 -20.65
C ASN A 5 6.74 -3.39 -19.36
N PHE A 6 6.45 -4.67 -19.12
CA PHE A 6 5.78 -5.10 -17.90
C PHE A 6 6.73 -5.05 -16.70
N GLU A 7 7.98 -5.51 -16.87
CA GLU A 7 9.02 -5.45 -15.84
C GLU A 7 9.31 -4.00 -15.42
N GLU A 8 9.45 -3.08 -16.39
CA GLU A 8 9.66 -1.67 -16.11
C GLU A 8 8.49 -1.06 -15.33
N LEU A 9 7.24 -1.38 -15.73
CA LEU A 9 6.06 -0.92 -15.00
C LEU A 9 6.02 -1.48 -13.58
N ALA A 10 6.32 -2.77 -13.42
CA ALA A 10 6.37 -3.42 -12.11
C ALA A 10 7.43 -2.78 -11.21
N ALA A 11 8.63 -2.53 -11.73
CA ALA A 11 9.72 -1.88 -11.01
C ALA A 11 9.33 -0.46 -10.56
N ARG A 12 8.69 0.33 -11.43
CA ARG A 12 8.22 1.68 -11.08
C ARG A 12 7.15 1.66 -10.00
N ILE A 13 6.21 0.70 -10.06
CA ILE A 13 5.18 0.54 -9.04
C ILE A 13 5.80 0.15 -7.69
N ASP A 14 6.73 -0.81 -7.69
CA ASP A 14 7.43 -1.22 -6.47
C ASP A 14 8.22 -0.06 -5.86
N ALA A 15 9.00 0.68 -6.67
CA ALA A 15 9.75 1.84 -6.21
C ALA A 15 8.87 2.92 -5.55
N ILE A 16 7.70 3.21 -6.14
CA ILE A 16 6.72 4.12 -5.55
C ILE A 16 6.19 3.56 -4.23
N GLY A 17 5.83 2.27 -4.20
CA GLY A 17 5.37 1.59 -2.99
C GLY A 17 6.38 1.69 -1.86
N GLN A 18 7.65 1.34 -2.11
CA GLN A 18 8.74 1.42 -1.14
C GLN A 18 8.98 2.86 -0.65
N THR A 19 8.91 3.84 -1.55
CA THR A 19 9.08 5.25 -1.20
C THR A 19 7.98 5.73 -0.25
N VAL A 20 6.73 5.40 -0.54
CA VAL A 20 5.58 5.75 0.30
C VAL A 20 5.66 5.05 1.65
N LEU A 21 6.03 3.76 1.69
CA LEU A 21 6.19 3.01 2.95
C LEU A 21 7.26 3.65 3.84
N ARG A 22 8.41 4.05 3.27
CA ARG A 22 9.49 4.74 4.01
C ARG A 22 9.06 6.12 4.51
N LEU A 23 8.29 6.87 3.71
CA LEU A 23 7.74 8.16 4.13
C LEU A 23 6.79 8.00 5.32
N ILE A 24 5.87 7.03 5.25
CA ILE A 24 4.94 6.73 6.36
C ILE A 24 5.72 6.36 7.62
N ALA A 25 6.72 5.49 7.49
CA ALA A 25 7.56 5.07 8.61
C ALA A 25 8.31 6.23 9.27
N GLN A 26 8.82 7.18 8.48
CA GLN A 26 9.46 8.41 8.96
C GLN A 26 8.46 9.31 9.68
N LEU A 27 7.28 9.53 9.11
CA LEU A 27 6.24 10.36 9.74
C LEU A 27 5.74 9.77 11.06
N GLU A 28 5.65 8.44 11.17
CA GLU A 28 5.37 7.75 12.45
C GLU A 28 6.48 7.99 13.48
N ALA A 29 7.76 7.88 13.06
CA ALA A 29 8.90 8.08 13.95
C ALA A 29 9.01 9.52 14.46
N ASP A 30 8.58 10.49 13.65
CA ASP A 30 8.53 11.91 13.99
C ASP A 30 7.26 12.30 14.77
N ASP A 31 6.41 11.33 15.16
CA ASP A 31 5.12 11.52 15.83
C ASP A 31 4.12 12.43 15.05
N ARG A 32 4.26 12.46 13.72
CA ARG A 32 3.44 13.26 12.80
C ARG A 32 2.29 12.48 12.18
N LEU A 33 2.27 11.16 12.38
CA LEU A 33 1.27 10.26 11.84
C LEU A 33 0.99 9.11 12.82
N ASP A 34 -0.29 8.94 13.16
CA ASP A 34 -0.76 7.76 13.86
C ASP A 34 -0.79 6.56 12.89
N GLY A 35 0.27 5.77 12.95
CA GLY A 35 0.48 4.59 12.11
C GLY A 35 -0.64 3.56 12.16
N PRO A 36 -0.98 3.02 13.34
CA PRO A 36 -2.08 2.07 13.50
C PRO A 36 -3.41 2.59 12.93
N ARG A 37 -3.76 3.86 13.19
CA ARG A 37 -4.96 4.48 12.63
C ARG A 37 -4.89 4.59 11.11
N PHE A 38 -3.74 4.99 10.56
CA PHE A 38 -3.54 5.08 9.12
C PHE A 38 -3.70 3.72 8.43
N SER A 39 -3.07 2.67 8.95
CA SER A 39 -3.26 1.29 8.45
C SER A 39 -4.74 0.87 8.48
N GLN A 40 -5.48 1.24 9.52
CA GLN A 40 -6.91 0.97 9.60
C GLN A 40 -7.72 1.75 8.56
N THR A 41 -7.36 3.00 8.27
CA THR A 41 -7.96 3.78 7.18
C THR A 41 -7.74 3.10 5.83
N LEU A 42 -6.53 2.63 5.54
CA LEU A 42 -6.24 1.89 4.30
C LEU A 42 -7.10 0.64 4.15
N ARG A 43 -7.30 -0.13 5.23
CA ARG A 43 -8.18 -1.31 5.21
C ARG A 43 -9.64 -0.96 4.87
N ARG A 44 -10.13 0.20 5.34
CA ARG A 44 -11.48 0.67 4.98
C ARG A 44 -11.57 1.05 3.50
N VAL A 45 -10.55 1.72 2.97
CA VAL A 45 -10.46 2.05 1.54
C VAL A 45 -10.40 0.77 0.69
N ALA A 46 -9.58 -0.21 1.11
CA ALA A 46 -9.50 -1.52 0.46
C ALA A 46 -10.87 -2.21 0.42
N ALA A 47 -11.59 -2.24 1.55
CA ALA A 47 -12.93 -2.82 1.63
C ALA A 47 -13.94 -2.10 0.73
N ALA A 48 -13.88 -0.77 0.65
CA ALA A 48 -14.74 0.01 -0.25
C ALA A 48 -14.44 -0.34 -1.72
N ARG A 49 -13.17 -0.38 -2.11
CA ARG A 49 -12.75 -0.73 -3.48
C ARG A 49 -13.19 -2.11 -3.92
N ARG A 50 -13.23 -3.10 -3.01
CA ARG A 50 -13.71 -4.45 -3.31
C ARG A 50 -15.22 -4.56 -3.53
N ARG A 51 -16.00 -3.53 -3.18
CA ARG A 51 -17.44 -3.48 -3.44
C ARG A 51 -17.78 -2.88 -4.80
N GLU A 52 -16.80 -2.28 -5.47
CA GLU A 52 -16.98 -1.75 -6.81
C GLU A 52 -17.18 -2.89 -7.82
N PRO A 53 -17.99 -2.69 -8.87
CA PRO A 53 -18.35 -3.74 -9.81
C PRO A 53 -17.20 -4.13 -10.75
N GLU A 54 -16.25 -3.22 -11.00
CA GLU A 54 -15.17 -3.48 -11.95
C GLU A 54 -14.04 -4.31 -11.32
N PRO A 55 -13.56 -5.39 -11.99
CA PRO A 55 -12.49 -6.24 -11.48
C PRO A 55 -11.20 -5.49 -11.13
N VAL A 56 -10.90 -4.41 -11.85
CA VAL A 56 -9.72 -3.56 -11.59
C VAL A 56 -9.78 -2.90 -10.22
N HIS A 57 -10.98 -2.50 -9.76
CA HIS A 57 -11.16 -1.90 -8.43
C HIS A 57 -11.07 -2.94 -7.33
N VAL A 58 -11.59 -4.15 -7.54
CA VAL A 58 -11.40 -5.27 -6.62
C VAL A 58 -9.91 -5.56 -6.44
N ARG A 59 -9.16 -5.65 -7.55
CA ARG A 59 -7.71 -5.87 -7.52
C ARG A 59 -6.97 -4.73 -6.83
N CYS A 60 -7.37 -3.49 -7.07
CA CYS A 60 -6.84 -2.32 -6.37
C CYS A 60 -7.05 -2.44 -4.85
N GLY A 61 -8.24 -2.86 -4.40
CA GLY A 61 -8.53 -3.09 -2.99
C GLY A 61 -7.70 -4.22 -2.36
N GLU A 62 -7.36 -5.27 -3.11
CA GLU A 62 -6.42 -6.30 -2.65
C GLU A 62 -5.01 -5.74 -2.42
N VAL A 63 -4.50 -4.94 -3.37
CA VAL A 63 -3.18 -4.32 -3.26
C VAL A 63 -3.12 -3.34 -2.07
N ILE A 64 -4.16 -2.52 -1.87
CA ILE A 64 -4.21 -1.59 -0.72
C ILE A 64 -4.21 -2.36 0.62
N GLN A 65 -4.91 -3.49 0.70
CA GLN A 65 -4.88 -4.34 1.90
C GLN A 65 -3.48 -4.91 2.17
N GLN A 66 -2.78 -5.34 1.12
CA GLN A 66 -1.40 -5.86 1.24
C GLN A 66 -0.45 -4.76 1.73
N LEU A 67 -0.59 -3.53 1.23
CA LEU A 67 0.21 -2.40 1.71
C LEU A 67 -0.04 -2.10 3.19
N ALA A 68 -1.29 -2.12 3.64
CA ALA A 68 -1.62 -1.95 5.06
C ALA A 68 -1.00 -3.06 5.94
N GLN A 69 -0.95 -4.29 5.43
CA GLN A 69 -0.30 -5.41 6.10
C GLN A 69 1.23 -5.21 6.19
N MET A 70 1.87 -4.81 5.09
CA MET A 70 3.31 -4.55 5.06
C MET A 70 3.72 -3.43 6.04
N LEU A 71 2.89 -2.38 6.19
CA LEU A 71 3.13 -1.33 7.17
C LEU A 71 3.12 -1.86 8.61
N ASP A 72 2.14 -2.72 8.92
CA ASP A 72 2.02 -3.29 10.27
C ASP A 72 3.16 -4.27 10.57
N GLU A 73 3.58 -5.07 9.58
CA GLU A 73 4.74 -5.94 9.71
C GLU A 73 6.05 -5.16 9.87
N ALA A 74 6.24 -4.10 9.09
CA ALA A 74 7.40 -3.23 9.22
C ALA A 74 7.44 -2.58 10.61
N ARG A 75 6.29 -2.19 11.17
CA ARG A 75 6.19 -1.64 12.53
C ARG A 75 6.51 -2.68 13.60
N ALA A 76 6.02 -3.91 13.45
CA ALA A 76 6.27 -5.00 14.40
C ALA A 76 7.74 -5.46 14.46
N ARG A 77 8.55 -5.11 13.46
CA ARG A 77 9.98 -5.45 13.36
C ARG A 77 10.92 -4.32 13.80
N ARG A 78 10.39 -3.14 14.18
CA ARG A 78 11.19 -2.06 14.78
C ARG A 78 11.42 -2.34 16.25
#